data_AF-A0A444R549-F1
#
_entry.id   AF-A0A444R549-F1
#
_cell.length_a   1.000
_cell.length_b   1.000
_cell.length_c   1.000
_cell.angle_alpha   90.00
_cell.angle_beta   90.00
_cell.angle_gamma   90.00
#
_symmetry.space_group_name_H-M   'P 1'
#
loop_
_entity.id
_entity.type
_entity.pdbx_description
1 polymer ?
#
loop_
_entity_poly.entity_id
_entity_poly.type
_entity_poly.pdbx_seq_one_letter_code
_entity_poly.pdbx_strand_id
1 'polypeptide(L)'
;KYTGLMMKHAGAVNVAASTIKGFKQVSIEQVIEWNPQVIFVQNRYPAVVNEIQSSPQWQVIDAVKNHCVYLMPEYAKAWGYPMPEAMGIGELWMAKKLYPEKFNDVDMHKIVNGWYRTFYRTDYQGED
;
A
#
# COMPACT_ATOMS: atom_id res chain seq x y z
N LYS A 1 3.32 0.17 14.70
CA LYS A 1 3.67 -0.93 13.76
C LYS A 1 4.22 -0.31 12.48
N TYR A 2 5.09 -1.02 11.76
CA TYR A 2 5.74 -0.50 10.56
C TYR A 2 4.75 -0.02 9.48
N THR A 3 3.61 -0.69 9.29
CA THR A 3 2.52 -0.26 8.38
C THR A 3 2.21 1.25 8.48
N GLY A 4 2.07 1.79 9.70
CA GLY A 4 1.77 3.21 9.90
C GLY A 4 2.98 4.13 9.65
N LEU A 5 4.20 3.63 9.85
CA LEU A 5 5.43 4.38 9.55
C LEU A 5 5.64 4.50 8.04
N MET A 6 5.45 3.39 7.30
CA MET A 6 5.52 3.39 5.83
C MET A 6 4.54 4.41 5.24
N MET A 7 3.28 4.40 5.71
CA MET A 7 2.28 5.40 5.31
C MET A 7 2.74 6.82 5.65
N LYS A 8 3.22 7.05 6.86
CA LYS A 8 3.68 8.39 7.30
C LYS A 8 4.85 8.91 6.45
N HIS A 9 5.84 8.07 6.16
CA HIS A 9 7.00 8.44 5.32
C HIS A 9 6.58 8.75 3.88
N ALA A 10 5.57 8.04 3.37
CA ALA A 10 4.97 8.29 2.07
C ALA A 10 3.99 9.49 2.05
N GLY A 11 3.84 10.23 3.16
CA GLY A 11 2.94 11.39 3.25
C GLY A 11 1.47 11.05 3.55
N ALA A 12 1.15 9.80 3.88
CA ALA A 12 -0.19 9.33 4.21
C ALA A 12 -0.46 9.22 5.72
N VAL A 13 -1.75 9.15 6.07
CA VAL A 13 -2.23 8.91 7.44
C VAL A 13 -2.95 7.57 7.49
N ASN A 14 -2.60 6.73 8.46
CA ASN A 14 -3.32 5.49 8.73
C ASN A 14 -4.58 5.77 9.56
N VAL A 15 -5.75 5.72 8.91
CA VAL A 15 -7.06 6.00 9.55
C VAL A 15 -7.39 5.09 10.74
N ALA A 16 -6.84 3.88 10.79
CA ALA A 16 -7.07 2.93 11.88
C ALA A 16 -6.17 3.19 13.10
N ALA A 17 -5.10 3.97 12.97
CA ALA A 17 -4.04 4.04 14.00
C ALA A 17 -4.48 4.74 15.30
N SER A 18 -5.50 5.60 15.25
CA SER A 18 -6.03 6.30 16.43
C SER A 18 -6.89 5.40 17.33
N THR A 19 -7.57 4.41 16.74
CA THR A 19 -8.56 3.56 17.45
C THR A 19 -8.12 2.10 17.56
N ILE A 20 -7.22 1.63 16.70
CA ILE A 20 -6.73 0.24 16.68
C ILE A 20 -5.29 0.14 17.16
N LYS A 21 -5.06 -0.70 18.18
CA LYS A 21 -3.72 -1.11 18.61
C LYS A 21 -3.31 -2.42 17.96
N GLY A 22 -2.30 -2.37 17.11
CA GLY A 22 -1.66 -3.56 16.54
C GLY A 22 -2.36 -4.11 15.30
N PHE A 23 -2.56 -5.43 15.23
CA PHE A 23 -3.32 -6.09 14.16
C PHE A 23 -4.59 -6.67 14.77
N LYS A 24 -5.74 -6.27 14.24
CA LYS A 24 -7.07 -6.64 14.74
C LYS A 24 -8.03 -6.76 13.56
N GLN A 25 -9.01 -7.63 13.71
CA GLN A 25 -10.19 -7.63 12.85
C GLN A 25 -11.06 -6.42 13.20
N VAL A 26 -11.65 -5.79 12.18
CA VAL A 26 -12.53 -4.63 12.29
C VAL A 26 -13.78 -4.87 11.48
N SER A 27 -14.88 -4.20 11.81
CA SER A 27 -16.12 -4.31 11.05
C SER A 27 -16.13 -3.38 9.83
N ILE A 28 -16.99 -3.65 8.85
CA ILE A 28 -17.14 -2.78 7.67
C ILE A 28 -17.65 -1.39 8.06
N GLU A 29 -18.50 -1.28 9.08
CA GLU A 29 -19.01 -0.01 9.61
C GLU A 29 -17.89 0.89 10.12
N GLN A 30 -16.88 0.32 10.79
CA GLN A 30 -15.70 1.08 11.23
C GLN A 30 -14.89 1.61 10.03
N VAL A 31 -14.77 0.82 8.97
CA VAL A 31 -14.07 1.25 7.75
C VAL A 31 -14.86 2.34 7.01
N ILE A 32 -16.20 2.24 6.99
CA ILE A 32 -17.09 3.27 6.45
C ILE A 32 -16.96 4.56 7.25
N GLU A 33 -16.92 4.50 8.59
CA GLU A 33 -16.73 5.66 9.46
C GLU A 33 -15.38 6.34 9.23
N TRP A 34 -14.31 5.56 9.02
CA TRP A 34 -13.00 6.10 8.66
C TRP A 34 -12.94 6.72 7.26
N ASN A 35 -13.80 6.25 6.34
CA ASN A 35 -13.89 6.68 4.95
C ASN A 35 -12.53 7.00 4.29
N PRO A 36 -11.65 6.00 4.13
CA PRO A 36 -10.32 6.23 3.56
C PRO A 36 -10.39 6.70 2.11
N GLN A 37 -9.47 7.61 1.74
CA GLN A 37 -9.30 8.09 0.36
C GLN A 37 -8.53 7.10 -0.53
N VAL A 38 -7.69 6.26 0.08
CA VAL A 38 -6.89 5.23 -0.60
C VAL A 38 -6.87 3.98 0.24
N ILE A 39 -7.00 2.82 -0.39
CA ILE A 39 -6.84 1.51 0.24
C ILE A 39 -5.66 0.78 -0.41
N PHE A 40 -4.71 0.33 0.41
CA PHE A 40 -3.62 -0.53 -0.02
C PHE A 40 -3.86 -1.97 0.45
N VAL A 41 -3.77 -2.92 -0.48
CA VAL A 41 -3.87 -4.36 -0.24
C VAL A 41 -2.47 -4.97 -0.34
N GLN A 42 -2.08 -5.75 0.66
CA GLN A 42 -0.78 -6.42 0.65
C GLN A 42 -0.71 -7.44 -0.50
N ASN A 43 0.43 -7.46 -1.22
CA ASN A 43 0.65 -8.33 -2.39
C ASN A 43 0.25 -9.80 -2.19
N ARG A 44 0.47 -10.35 -0.98
CA ARG A 44 0.14 -11.74 -0.62
C ARG A 44 -1.35 -12.07 -0.52
N TYR A 45 -2.23 -11.08 -0.67
CA TYR A 45 -3.69 -11.23 -0.61
C TYR A 45 -4.40 -10.57 -1.81
N PRO A 46 -4.07 -10.95 -3.05
CA PRO A 46 -4.55 -10.24 -4.25
C PRO A 46 -6.08 -10.31 -4.41
N ALA A 47 -6.71 -11.41 -3.95
CA ALA A 47 -8.16 -11.59 -4.01
C ALA A 47 -8.95 -10.50 -3.26
N VAL A 48 -8.36 -9.88 -2.24
CA VAL A 48 -9.01 -8.84 -1.41
C VAL A 48 -9.34 -7.59 -2.23
N VAL A 49 -8.56 -7.29 -3.28
CA VAL A 49 -8.88 -6.16 -4.18
C VAL A 49 -10.24 -6.37 -4.83
N ASN A 50 -10.47 -7.56 -5.40
CA ASN A 50 -11.74 -7.89 -6.06
C ASN A 50 -12.90 -7.95 -5.06
N GLU A 51 -12.67 -8.49 -3.86
CA GLU A 51 -13.68 -8.47 -2.78
C GLU A 51 -14.12 -7.05 -2.43
N ILE A 52 -13.18 -6.12 -2.26
CA ILE A 52 -13.47 -4.72 -1.94
C ILE A 52 -14.21 -4.04 -3.11
N GLN A 53 -13.74 -4.26 -4.34
CA GLN A 53 -14.31 -3.58 -5.51
C GLN A 53 -15.70 -4.09 -5.89
N SER A 54 -16.01 -5.36 -5.63
CA SER A 54 -17.30 -5.98 -5.99
C SER A 54 -18.34 -5.91 -4.89
N SER A 55 -17.94 -5.74 -3.62
CA SER A 55 -18.86 -5.75 -2.51
C SER A 55 -19.71 -4.46 -2.44
N PRO A 56 -21.06 -4.56 -2.39
CA PRO A 56 -21.94 -3.39 -2.28
C PRO A 56 -21.67 -2.52 -1.04
N GLN A 57 -21.26 -3.14 0.06
CA GLN A 57 -21.02 -2.45 1.34
C GLN A 57 -19.81 -1.50 1.25
N TRP A 58 -18.88 -1.75 0.34
CA TRP A 58 -17.69 -0.93 0.15
C TRP A 58 -17.88 0.24 -0.81
N GLN A 59 -18.95 0.24 -1.61
CA GLN A 59 -19.20 1.27 -2.64
C GLN A 59 -19.44 2.68 -2.05
N VAL A 60 -19.75 2.76 -0.75
CA VAL A 60 -19.91 4.04 -0.06
C VAL A 60 -18.59 4.68 0.38
N ILE A 61 -17.47 3.96 0.30
CA ILE A 61 -16.14 4.42 0.71
C ILE A 61 -15.47 5.16 -0.45
N ASP A 62 -14.86 6.31 -0.17
CA ASP A 62 -14.29 7.18 -1.19
C ASP A 62 -13.14 6.54 -1.99
N ALA A 63 -12.30 5.72 -1.35
CA ALA A 63 -11.29 4.93 -2.07
C ALA A 63 -11.91 4.04 -3.16
N VAL A 64 -13.10 3.48 -2.94
CA VAL A 64 -13.75 2.59 -3.91
C VAL A 64 -14.41 3.39 -5.02
N LYS A 65 -15.15 4.45 -4.66
CA LYS A 65 -15.78 5.37 -5.64
C LYS A 65 -14.78 5.97 -6.62
N ASN A 66 -13.58 6.30 -6.13
CA ASN A 66 -12.53 6.95 -6.91
C ASN A 66 -11.53 5.96 -7.52
N HIS A 67 -11.78 4.65 -7.43
CA HIS A 67 -10.88 3.60 -7.94
C HIS A 67 -9.45 3.67 -7.35
N CYS A 68 -9.33 4.07 -6.09
CA CYS A 68 -8.10 4.17 -5.32
C CYS A 68 -7.89 2.94 -4.41
N VAL A 69 -8.19 1.74 -4.91
CA VAL A 69 -7.91 0.46 -4.24
C VAL A 69 -6.74 -0.21 -4.98
N TYR A 70 -5.58 -0.26 -4.35
CA TYR A 70 -4.33 -0.69 -5.00
C TYR A 70 -3.76 -1.95 -4.35
N LEU A 71 -3.45 -2.95 -5.19
CA LEU A 71 -2.55 -4.02 -4.78
C LEU A 71 -1.12 -3.46 -4.70
N MET A 72 -0.46 -3.70 -3.58
CA MET A 72 0.94 -3.32 -3.41
C MET A 72 1.86 -4.30 -4.15
N PRO A 73 2.99 -3.84 -4.71
CA PRO A 73 4.06 -4.70 -5.22
C PRO A 73 4.65 -5.57 -4.12
N GLU A 74 5.33 -6.64 -4.54
CA GLU A 74 5.95 -7.61 -3.63
C GLU A 74 6.99 -6.98 -2.69
N TYR A 75 7.75 -5.98 -3.15
CA TYR A 75 8.72 -5.26 -2.33
C TYR A 75 8.09 -4.23 -1.38
N ALA A 76 6.86 -3.77 -1.63
CA ALA A 76 6.20 -2.73 -0.85
C ALA A 76 5.46 -3.33 0.37
N LYS A 77 6.20 -4.03 1.23
CA LYS A 77 5.64 -4.81 2.34
C LYS A 77 5.22 -3.93 3.52
N ALA A 78 3.98 -3.41 3.49
CA ALA A 78 3.37 -2.67 4.59
C ALA A 78 2.99 -3.55 5.81
N TRP A 79 3.93 -4.37 6.28
CA TRP A 79 3.75 -5.33 7.34
C TRP A 79 3.87 -4.70 8.73
N GLY A 80 3.60 -5.50 9.77
CA GLY A 80 3.76 -5.06 11.16
C GLY A 80 5.21 -4.74 11.54
N TYR A 81 6.17 -5.38 10.86
CA TYR A 81 7.62 -5.27 11.03
C TYR A 81 8.27 -4.69 9.77
N PRO A 82 9.36 -3.92 9.89
CA PRO A 82 10.08 -3.38 8.75
C PRO A 82 10.85 -4.47 8.00
N MET A 83 10.88 -4.37 6.68
CA MET A 83 11.75 -5.15 5.79
C MET A 83 12.65 -4.16 5.01
N PRO A 84 13.93 -4.48 4.73
CA PRO A 84 14.84 -3.54 4.08
C PRO A 84 14.30 -3.01 2.74
N GLU A 85 13.70 -3.86 1.92
CA GLU A 85 13.10 -3.49 0.64
C GLU A 85 11.85 -2.62 0.82
N ALA A 86 11.08 -2.84 1.88
CA ALA A 86 9.91 -2.01 2.16
C ALA A 86 10.31 -0.58 2.52
N MET A 87 11.39 -0.41 3.28
CA MET A 87 11.94 0.91 3.62
C MET A 87 12.69 1.54 2.44
N GLY A 88 13.50 0.76 1.73
CA GLY A 88 14.39 1.27 0.69
C GLY A 88 13.69 1.61 -0.62
N ILE A 89 12.67 0.82 -1.02
CA ILE A 89 11.97 1.00 -2.30
C ILE A 89 10.44 0.98 -2.16
N GLY A 90 9.89 0.33 -1.13
CA GLY A 90 8.45 0.27 -0.90
C GLY A 90 7.82 1.62 -0.50
N GLU A 91 8.47 2.36 0.40
CA GLU A 91 8.02 3.70 0.82
C GLU A 91 8.01 4.68 -0.36
N LEU A 92 9.03 4.60 -1.22
CA LEU A 92 9.11 5.41 -2.44
C LEU A 92 7.99 5.06 -3.43
N TRP A 93 7.70 3.77 -3.64
CA TRP A 93 6.57 3.35 -4.48
C TRP A 93 5.26 3.92 -3.95
N MET A 94 5.00 3.81 -2.64
CA MET A 94 3.78 4.33 -2.03
C MET A 94 3.69 5.86 -2.21
N ALA A 95 4.79 6.58 -2.00
CA ALA A 95 4.83 8.03 -2.18
C ALA A 95 4.54 8.44 -3.64
N LYS A 96 5.16 7.75 -4.61
CA LYS A 96 4.91 7.98 -6.05
C LYS A 96 3.47 7.64 -6.42
N LYS A 97 2.89 6.57 -5.86
CA LYS A 97 1.49 6.20 -6.12
C LYS A 97 0.51 7.26 -5.62
N LEU A 98 0.81 7.89 -4.47
CA LEU A 98 -0.02 8.92 -3.85
C LEU A 98 0.19 10.31 -4.46
N TYR A 99 1.42 10.63 -4.89
CA TYR A 99 1.80 11.96 -5.37
C TYR A 99 2.58 11.87 -6.70
N PRO A 100 1.99 11.30 -7.77
CA PRO A 100 2.72 11.02 -9.01
C PRO A 100 3.43 12.25 -9.58
N GLU A 101 2.78 13.42 -9.53
CA GLU A 101 3.32 14.69 -10.02
C GLU A 101 4.64 15.11 -9.35
N LYS A 102 4.85 14.74 -8.08
CA LYS A 102 6.08 15.06 -7.33
C LYS A 102 7.24 14.10 -7.62
N PHE A 103 6.95 12.98 -8.28
CA PHE A 103 7.89 11.90 -8.54
C PHE A 103 7.89 11.52 -10.03
N ASN A 104 7.61 12.48 -10.92
CA ASN A 104 7.56 12.26 -12.37
C ASN A 104 8.92 11.83 -12.95
N ASP A 105 10.01 12.20 -12.29
CA ASP A 105 11.40 11.87 -12.62
C ASP A 105 11.86 10.52 -12.06
N VAL A 106 11.07 9.89 -11.19
CA VAL A 106 11.40 8.61 -10.56
C VAL A 106 10.96 7.42 -11.42
N ASP A 107 11.94 6.67 -11.91
CA ASP A 107 11.75 5.38 -12.59
C ASP A 107 11.79 4.24 -11.56
N MET A 108 10.60 3.80 -11.12
CA MET A 108 10.47 2.71 -10.15
C MET A 108 11.01 1.40 -10.71
N HIS A 109 10.73 1.07 -11.98
CA HIS A 109 11.20 -0.16 -12.60
C HIS A 109 12.74 -0.26 -12.58
N LYS A 110 13.45 0.84 -12.87
CA LYS A 110 14.92 0.89 -12.77
C LYS A 110 15.42 0.71 -11.34
N ILE A 111 14.80 1.41 -10.38
CA ILE A 111 15.20 1.36 -8.96
C ILE A 111 14.99 -0.05 -8.40
N VAL A 112 13.82 -0.63 -8.66
CA VAL A 112 13.44 -1.97 -8.20
C VAL A 112 14.36 -3.01 -8.82
N ASN A 113 14.60 -2.99 -10.13
CA ASN A 113 15.55 -3.94 -10.75
C ASN A 113 16.97 -3.77 -10.21
N GLY A 114 17.42 -2.54 -9.95
CA GLY A 114 18.72 -2.30 -9.31
C GLY A 114 18.81 -2.95 -7.93
N TRP A 115 17.76 -2.81 -7.12
CA TRP A 115 17.65 -3.47 -5.81
C TRP A 115 17.65 -4.99 -5.94
N TYR A 116 16.83 -5.56 -6.83
CA TYR A 116 16.69 -7.00 -6.98
C TYR A 116 17.96 -7.65 -7.50
N ARG A 117 18.66 -7.03 -8.46
CA ARG A 117 19.97 -7.51 -8.91
C ARG A 117 21.01 -7.50 -7.79
N THR A 118 21.02 -6.45 -6.97
CA THR A 118 22.00 -6.28 -5.89
C THR A 118 21.78 -7.29 -4.76
N PHE A 119 20.54 -7.43 -4.28
CA PHE A 119 20.26 -8.21 -3.07
C PHE A 119 19.70 -9.61 -3.34
N TYR A 120 18.98 -9.80 -4.44
CA TYR A 120 18.33 -11.06 -4.79
C TYR A 120 18.95 -11.78 -6.00
N ARG A 121 19.91 -11.15 -6.70
CA ARG A 121 20.64 -11.70 -7.87
C ARG A 121 19.71 -12.12 -9.02
N THR A 122 18.57 -11.44 -9.16
CA THR A 122 17.59 -11.67 -10.21
C THR A 122 16.94 -10.34 -10.62
N ASP A 123 16.27 -10.31 -11.75
CA ASP A 123 15.38 -9.21 -12.13
C ASP A 123 14.04 -9.32 -11.40
N TYR A 124 13.40 -8.17 -11.16
CA TYR A 124 12.04 -8.16 -10.64
C TYR A 124 11.06 -8.65 -11.71
N GLN A 125 10.14 -9.54 -11.32
CA GLN A 125 9.18 -10.17 -12.23
C GLN A 125 7.72 -9.79 -11.93
N GLY A 126 7.50 -8.90 -10.96
CA GLY A 126 6.15 -8.45 -10.60
C GLY A 126 5.74 -7.19 -11.38
N GLU A 127 4.47 -6.81 -11.20
CA GLU A 127 3.90 -5.60 -11.78
C GLU A 127 4.06 -4.41 -10.82
N ASP A 128 4.24 -3.20 -11.38
CA ASP A 128 4.36 -1.92 -10.65
C ASP A 128 3.01 -1.24 -10.35
#